data_AF-A0A139AYX5-F1
#
_entry.id   AF-A0A139AYX5-F1
#
_cell.length_a   1.000
_cell.length_b   1.000
_cell.length_c   1.000
_cell.angle_alpha   90.00
_cell.angle_beta   90.00
_cell.angle_gamma   90.00
#
_symmetry.space_group_name_H-M   'P 1'
#
loop_
_entity.id
_entity.type
_entity.pdbx_description
1 polymer ?
#
loop_
_entity_poly.entity_id
_entity_poly.type
_entity_poly.pdbx_seq_one_letter_code
_entity_poly.pdbx_strand_id
1 'polypeptide(L)'
;MIQLLKSVRASDIREVFRIADEDQKGYLLRSDFEVACAGLLGYTPSNLELDQLSRGHAFNKGDVTLPVFTELVSARLNWSEDDLLRETFLEMDLSRNGFISRRDFIQCVRRLCPRVPEARLRQAFAEVDGDGDGRVSFRDFDRMMKAFR
;
A
#
# COMPACT_ATOMS: atom_id res chain seq x y z
N MET A 1 7.73 -10.83 -8.93
CA MET A 1 7.89 -10.07 -7.65
C MET A 1 6.74 -10.33 -6.66
N ILE A 2 5.50 -10.59 -7.10
CA ILE A 2 4.33 -10.83 -6.22
C ILE A 2 4.26 -12.27 -5.65
N GLN A 3 5.00 -13.23 -6.22
CA GLN A 3 5.00 -14.62 -5.73
C GLN A 3 5.77 -14.86 -4.40
N LEU A 4 6.47 -13.86 -3.84
CA LEU A 4 7.30 -14.06 -2.64
C LEU A 4 6.54 -13.94 -1.31
N LEU A 5 5.36 -13.31 -1.29
CA LEU A 5 4.61 -12.99 -0.06
C LEU A 5 3.80 -14.16 0.53
N LYS A 6 3.67 -15.29 -0.17
CA LYS A 6 2.84 -16.44 0.28
C LYS A 6 3.51 -17.35 1.32
N SER A 7 4.68 -16.98 1.85
CA SER A 7 5.47 -17.85 2.74
C SER A 7 5.61 -17.37 4.18
N VAL A 8 4.89 -16.31 4.58
CA VAL A 8 4.93 -15.80 5.96
C VAL A 8 4.35 -16.84 6.93
N ARG A 9 5.15 -17.30 7.89
CA ARG A 9 4.73 -18.25 8.93
C ARG A 9 4.32 -17.51 10.19
N ALA A 10 3.53 -18.19 11.03
CA ALA A 10 3.16 -17.65 12.34
C ALA A 10 4.37 -17.35 13.25
N SER A 11 5.49 -18.06 13.09
CA SER A 11 6.75 -17.75 13.78
C SER A 11 7.31 -16.38 13.40
N ASP A 12 7.18 -16.03 12.12
CA ASP A 12 7.75 -14.79 11.57
C ASP A 12 6.95 -13.59 12.08
N ILE A 13 5.61 -13.71 12.16
CA ILE A 13 4.71 -12.70 12.76
C ILE A 13 5.05 -12.43 14.22
N ARG A 14 5.26 -13.51 15.01
CA ARG A 14 5.61 -13.37 16.44
C ARG A 14 6.97 -12.69 16.62
N GLU A 15 7.92 -13.01 15.75
CA GLU A 15 9.27 -12.47 15.84
C GLU A 15 9.29 -10.97 15.53
N VAL A 16 8.66 -10.51 14.45
CA VAL A 16 8.59 -9.08 14.13
C VAL A 16 7.82 -8.30 15.19
N PHE A 17 6.78 -8.89 15.79
CA PHE A 17 6.05 -8.27 16.90
C PHE A 17 6.98 -8.07 18.09
N ARG A 18 7.74 -9.10 18.47
CA ARG A 18 8.69 -9.05 19.58
C ARG A 18 9.81 -8.03 19.36
N ILE A 19 10.30 -7.92 18.12
CA ILE A 19 11.32 -6.93 17.76
C ILE A 19 10.76 -5.51 17.84
N ALA A 20 9.53 -5.28 17.38
CA ALA A 20 8.90 -3.97 17.43
C ALA A 20 8.43 -3.57 18.85
N ASP A 21 8.06 -4.54 19.70
CA ASP A 21 7.72 -4.36 21.10
C ASP A 21 8.98 -4.34 22.00
N GLU A 22 9.88 -3.38 21.75
CA GLU A 22 11.19 -3.30 22.40
C GLU A 22 11.11 -3.26 23.94
N ASP A 23 10.11 -2.54 24.48
CA ASP A 23 9.88 -2.38 25.91
C ASP A 23 8.97 -3.46 26.52
N GLN A 24 8.58 -4.48 25.74
CA GLN A 24 7.75 -5.61 26.17
C GLN A 24 6.43 -5.17 26.83
N LYS A 25 5.83 -4.12 26.28
CA LYS A 25 4.55 -3.54 26.73
C LYS A 25 3.37 -4.44 26.35
N GLY A 26 3.57 -5.38 25.41
CA GLY A 26 2.57 -6.37 24.99
C GLY A 26 1.58 -5.84 23.95
N TYR A 27 1.80 -4.64 23.41
CA TYR A 27 1.00 -4.02 22.35
C TYR A 27 1.88 -3.11 21.49
N LEU A 28 1.45 -2.89 20.25
CA LEU A 28 2.12 -1.99 19.31
C LEU A 28 1.38 -0.65 19.22
N LEU A 29 2.12 0.44 19.33
CA LEU A 29 1.66 1.75 18.86
C LEU A 29 1.84 1.84 17.33
N ARG A 30 1.34 2.91 16.71
CA ARG A 30 1.41 3.08 15.25
C ARG A 30 2.83 2.93 14.69
N SER A 31 3.82 3.56 15.31
CA SER A 31 5.23 3.45 14.90
C SER A 31 5.76 2.02 14.99
N ASP A 32 5.42 1.31 16.06
CA ASP A 32 5.88 -0.07 16.29
C ASP A 32 5.23 -1.01 15.27
N PHE A 33 3.95 -0.78 14.97
CA PHE A 33 3.25 -1.50 13.91
C PHE A 33 3.88 -1.28 12.54
N GLU A 34 4.25 -0.04 12.19
CA GLU A 34 4.94 0.29 10.94
C GLU A 34 6.30 -0.45 10.83
N VAL A 35 7.06 -0.52 11.93
CA VAL A 35 8.32 -1.28 12.00
C VAL A 35 8.07 -2.78 11.82
N ALA A 36 7.08 -3.34 12.51
CA ALA A 36 6.73 -4.75 12.40
C ALA A 36 6.27 -5.11 10.98
N CYS A 37 5.46 -4.26 10.33
CA CYS A 37 5.06 -4.42 8.94
C CYS A 37 6.23 -4.30 7.97
N ALA A 38 7.15 -3.35 8.17
CA ALA A 38 8.35 -3.25 7.34
C ALA A 38 9.20 -4.53 7.39
N GLY A 39 9.37 -5.11 8.59
CA GLY A 39 10.08 -6.37 8.76
C GLY A 39 9.36 -7.58 8.16
N LEU A 40 8.02 -7.59 8.16
CA LEU A 40 7.22 -8.73 7.73
C LEU A 40 6.84 -8.70 6.24
N LEU A 41 6.39 -7.55 5.76
CA LEU A 41 5.86 -7.33 4.42
C LEU A 41 6.95 -6.80 3.46
N GLY A 42 8.08 -6.32 4.00
CA GLY A 42 9.17 -5.73 3.22
C GLY A 42 8.93 -4.28 2.80
N TYR A 43 7.85 -3.66 3.26
CA TYR A 43 7.53 -2.26 3.05
C TYR A 43 6.69 -1.74 4.21
N THR A 44 6.69 -0.41 4.40
CA THR A 44 5.83 0.24 5.38
C THR A 44 4.49 0.60 4.72
N PRO A 45 3.35 0.11 5.26
CA PRO A 45 2.03 0.46 4.73
C PRO A 45 1.78 1.96 4.68
N SER A 46 1.06 2.44 3.68
CA SER A 46 0.66 3.85 3.61
C SER A 46 -0.41 4.17 4.64
N ASN A 47 -0.68 5.47 4.88
CA ASN A 47 -1.80 5.86 5.74
C ASN A 47 -3.15 5.34 5.23
N LEU A 48 -3.36 5.27 3.92
CA LEU A 48 -4.61 4.78 3.35
C LEU A 48 -4.75 3.28 3.58
N GLU A 49 -3.68 2.53 3.34
CA GLU A 49 -3.62 1.09 3.59
C GLU A 49 -3.82 0.80 5.09
N LEU A 50 -3.17 1.57 5.97
CA LEU A 50 -3.35 1.46 7.42
C LEU A 50 -4.80 1.71 7.83
N ASP A 51 -5.44 2.74 7.28
CA ASP A 51 -6.84 3.04 7.58
C ASP A 51 -7.74 1.86 7.17
N GLN A 52 -7.50 1.27 5.99
CA GLN A 52 -8.23 0.09 5.51
C GLN A 52 -7.95 -1.17 6.34
N LEU A 53 -6.70 -1.38 6.75
CA LEU A 53 -6.28 -2.54 7.53
C LEU A 53 -6.65 -2.45 9.00
N SER A 54 -6.74 -1.25 9.56
CA SER A 54 -6.94 -1.03 10.99
C SER A 54 -8.18 -1.72 11.54
N ARG A 55 -9.21 -1.98 10.71
CA ARG A 55 -10.48 -2.62 11.11
C ARG A 55 -11.13 -1.95 12.34
N GLY A 56 -10.89 -0.65 12.55
CA GLY A 56 -11.39 0.10 13.68
C GLY A 56 -10.48 0.14 14.92
N HIS A 57 -9.30 -0.50 14.88
CA HIS A 57 -8.27 -0.36 15.91
C HIS A 57 -7.55 0.99 15.76
N ALA A 58 -7.50 1.77 16.85
CA ALA A 58 -6.98 3.13 16.83
C ALA A 58 -5.46 3.23 17.10
N PHE A 59 -4.77 2.09 17.25
CA PHE A 59 -3.35 2.01 17.61
C PHE A 59 -3.00 2.70 18.94
N ASN A 60 -3.94 2.70 19.90
CA ASN A 60 -3.67 3.18 21.25
C ASN A 60 -3.12 2.06 22.14
N LYS A 61 -2.78 2.44 23.38
CA LYS A 61 -2.29 1.52 24.40
C LYS A 61 -3.24 0.33 24.59
N GLY A 62 -2.74 -0.86 24.29
CA GLY A 62 -3.47 -2.13 24.43
C GLY A 62 -4.36 -2.50 23.23
N ASP A 63 -4.49 -1.64 22.21
CA ASP A 63 -5.38 -1.92 21.07
C ASP A 63 -4.80 -3.00 20.15
N VAL A 64 -3.49 -2.95 19.88
CA VAL A 64 -2.82 -3.84 18.92
C VAL A 64 -1.89 -4.80 19.65
N THR A 65 -2.49 -5.78 20.33
CA THR A 65 -1.78 -6.92 20.92
C THR A 65 -1.34 -7.93 19.84
N LEU A 66 -0.50 -8.91 20.18
CA LEU A 66 -0.06 -9.93 19.22
C LEU A 66 -1.22 -10.65 18.48
N PRO A 67 -2.33 -11.05 19.15
CA PRO A 67 -3.49 -11.59 18.45
C PRO A 67 -4.08 -10.63 17.42
N VAL A 68 -4.25 -9.34 17.77
CA VAL A 68 -4.78 -8.32 16.87
C VAL A 68 -3.81 -8.08 15.72
N PHE A 69 -2.52 -7.88 16.00
CA PHE A 69 -1.49 -7.75 14.96
C PHE A 69 -1.52 -8.91 13.97
N THR A 70 -1.61 -10.14 14.48
CA THR A 70 -1.73 -11.36 13.66
C THR A 70 -2.96 -11.30 12.77
N GLU A 71 -4.11 -10.86 13.29
CA GLU A 71 -5.33 -10.69 12.51
C GLU A 71 -5.13 -9.66 11.38
N LEU A 72 -4.59 -8.48 11.69
CA LEU A 72 -4.42 -7.39 10.73
C LEU A 72 -3.47 -7.77 9.60
N VAL A 73 -2.31 -8.36 9.92
CA VAL A 73 -1.35 -8.78 8.89
C VAL A 73 -1.84 -10.00 8.09
N SER A 74 -2.57 -10.93 8.73
CA SER A 74 -3.18 -12.06 8.00
C SER A 74 -4.24 -11.59 7.03
N ALA A 75 -5.04 -10.59 7.42
CA ALA A 75 -6.00 -9.94 6.53
C ALA A 75 -5.29 -9.32 5.32
N ARG A 76 -4.18 -8.62 5.55
CA ARG A 76 -3.38 -7.99 4.50
C ARG A 76 -2.76 -9.00 3.53
N LEU A 77 -2.22 -10.11 4.06
CA LEU A 77 -1.59 -11.17 3.27
C LEU A 77 -2.61 -11.95 2.41
N ASN A 78 -3.89 -11.91 2.77
CA ASN A 78 -4.97 -12.52 2.02
C ASN A 78 -5.56 -11.62 0.93
N TRP A 79 -5.10 -10.38 0.78
CA TRP A 79 -5.53 -9.50 -0.30
C TRP A 79 -5.20 -10.11 -1.66
N SER A 80 -6.19 -10.08 -2.55
CA SER A 80 -6.01 -10.51 -3.93
C SER A 80 -5.19 -9.49 -4.71
N GLU A 81 -4.76 -9.89 -5.92
CA GLU A 81 -4.14 -8.95 -6.84
C GLU A 81 -5.07 -7.80 -7.23
N ASP A 82 -6.38 -8.04 -7.29
CA ASP A 82 -7.38 -7.01 -7.57
C ASP A 82 -7.55 -6.05 -6.39
N ASP A 83 -7.47 -6.53 -5.15
CA ASP A 83 -7.49 -5.68 -3.95
C ASP A 83 -6.26 -4.77 -3.92
N LEU A 84 -5.07 -5.33 -4.18
CA LEU A 84 -3.82 -4.58 -4.31
C LEU A 84 -3.91 -3.50 -5.38
N LEU A 85 -4.47 -3.85 -6.54
CA LEU A 85 -4.60 -2.94 -7.66
C LEU A 85 -5.58 -1.80 -7.35
N ARG A 86 -6.72 -2.11 -6.71
CA ARG A 86 -7.70 -1.10 -6.26
C ARG A 86 -7.11 -0.17 -5.23
N GLU A 87 -6.38 -0.71 -4.26
CA GLU A 87 -5.70 0.07 -3.24
C GLU A 87 -4.72 1.05 -3.92
N THR A 88 -3.84 0.54 -4.79
CA THR A 88 -2.84 1.37 -5.46
C THR A 88 -3.50 2.49 -6.28
N PHE A 89 -4.63 2.21 -6.93
CA PHE A 89 -5.39 3.21 -7.66
C PHE A 89 -5.92 4.31 -6.73
N LEU A 90 -6.46 3.96 -5.56
CA LEU A 90 -6.95 4.92 -4.57
C LEU A 90 -5.83 5.76 -3.96
N GLU A 91 -4.63 5.19 -3.77
CA GLU A 91 -3.45 5.96 -3.36
C GLU A 91 -3.01 6.96 -4.42
N MET A 92 -3.15 6.60 -5.69
CA MET A 92 -2.78 7.46 -6.80
C MET A 92 -3.82 8.54 -7.10
N ASP A 93 -5.11 8.34 -6.78
CA ASP A 93 -6.14 9.39 -6.85
C ASP A 93 -6.04 10.33 -5.64
N LEU A 94 -5.01 11.19 -5.66
CA LEU A 94 -4.73 12.15 -4.59
C LEU A 94 -5.86 13.16 -4.38
N SER A 95 -6.65 13.42 -5.42
CA SER A 95 -7.76 14.36 -5.38
C SER A 95 -9.09 13.71 -4.95
N ARG A 96 -9.13 12.37 -4.85
CA ARG A 96 -10.29 11.56 -4.46
C ARG A 96 -11.53 11.81 -5.30
N ASN A 97 -11.37 12.03 -6.60
CA ASN A 97 -12.45 12.32 -7.53
C ASN A 97 -12.90 11.09 -8.35
N GLY A 98 -12.33 9.92 -8.07
CA GLY A 98 -12.64 8.65 -8.73
C GLY A 98 -11.79 8.37 -9.97
N PHE A 99 -10.82 9.22 -10.30
CA PHE A 99 -9.90 9.02 -11.41
C PHE A 99 -8.51 9.59 -11.12
N ILE A 100 -7.47 9.06 -11.75
CA ILE A 100 -6.13 9.63 -11.62
C ILE A 100 -6.02 10.76 -12.64
N SER A 101 -5.94 12.01 -12.16
CA SER A 101 -5.70 13.15 -13.03
C SER A 101 -4.23 13.21 -13.47
N ARG A 102 -3.94 13.98 -14.53
CA ARG A 102 -2.55 14.26 -14.94
C ARG A 102 -1.70 14.82 -13.79
N ARG A 103 -2.30 15.65 -12.94
CA ARG A 103 -1.62 16.22 -11.76
C ARG A 103 -1.26 15.11 -10.77
N ASP A 104 -2.20 14.23 -10.47
CA ASP A 104 -1.98 13.16 -9.49
C ASP A 104 -0.91 12.19 -9.99
N PHE A 105 -0.99 11.78 -11.26
CA PHE A 105 0.02 10.94 -11.91
C PHE A 105 1.42 11.56 -11.83
N ILE A 106 1.57 12.84 -12.21
CA ILE A 106 2.87 13.54 -12.15
C ILE A 106 3.38 13.60 -10.71
N GLN A 107 2.52 13.90 -9.74
CA GLN A 107 2.91 13.95 -8.32
C GLN A 107 3.38 12.58 -7.83
N CYS A 108 2.67 11.51 -8.13
CA CYS A 108 3.05 10.15 -7.77
C CYS A 108 4.38 9.73 -8.42
N VAL A 109 4.53 9.91 -9.73
CA VAL A 109 5.76 9.53 -10.43
C VAL A 109 6.96 10.35 -9.96
N ARG A 110 6.79 11.63 -9.62
CA ARG A 110 7.88 12.46 -9.08
C ARG A 110 8.37 12.01 -7.70
N ARG A 111 7.52 11.40 -6.87
CA ARG A 111 7.93 10.82 -5.57
C ARG A 111 8.92 9.67 -5.77
N LEU A 112 8.73 8.87 -6.82
CA LEU A 112 9.57 7.70 -7.14
C LEU A 112 10.77 8.07 -8.02
N CYS A 113 10.54 8.93 -9.02
CA CYS A 113 11.46 9.25 -10.09
C CYS A 113 11.59 10.78 -10.26
N PRO A 114 12.24 11.48 -9.32
CA PRO A 114 12.23 12.95 -9.25
C PRO A 114 12.90 13.64 -10.43
N ARG A 115 13.71 12.92 -11.23
CA ARG A 115 14.49 13.49 -12.35
C ARG A 115 13.84 13.32 -13.73
N VAL A 116 12.68 12.65 -13.83
CA VAL A 116 12.03 12.44 -15.13
C VAL A 116 11.52 13.77 -15.70
N PRO A 117 11.86 14.15 -16.94
CA PRO A 117 11.37 15.39 -17.54
C PRO A 117 9.85 15.43 -17.67
N GLU A 118 9.26 16.61 -17.49
CA GLU A 118 7.80 16.76 -17.57
C GLU A 118 7.23 16.32 -18.92
N ALA A 119 7.94 16.59 -20.02
CA ALA A 119 7.54 16.12 -21.35
C ALA A 119 7.37 14.59 -21.40
N ARG A 120 8.27 13.84 -20.76
CA ARG A 120 8.17 12.37 -20.68
C ARG A 120 7.01 11.93 -19.80
N LEU A 121 6.72 12.65 -18.71
CA LEU A 121 5.56 12.38 -17.86
C LEU A 121 4.23 12.62 -18.59
N ARG A 122 4.14 13.68 -19.39
CA ARG A 122 2.96 13.96 -20.21
C ARG A 122 2.75 12.88 -21.27
N GLN A 123 3.82 12.43 -21.90
CA GLN A 123 3.75 11.31 -22.85
C GLN A 123 3.31 10.03 -22.16
N ALA A 124 3.92 9.68 -21.02
CA ALA A 124 3.55 8.50 -20.25
C ALA A 124 2.08 8.54 -19.81
N PHE A 125 1.57 9.70 -19.38
CA PHE A 125 0.15 9.85 -19.06
C PHE A 125 -0.74 9.57 -20.27
N ALA A 126 -0.42 10.13 -21.44
CA ALA A 126 -1.18 9.92 -22.67
C ALA A 126 -1.12 8.46 -23.17
N GLU A 127 -0.07 7.71 -22.84
CA GLU A 127 0.02 6.27 -23.13
C GLU A 127 -0.91 5.44 -22.22
N VAL A 128 -1.23 5.94 -21.02
CA VAL A 128 -2.09 5.26 -20.04
C VAL A 128 -3.56 5.64 -20.22
N ASP A 129 -3.84 6.91 -20.49
CA ASP A 129 -5.18 7.47 -20.80
C ASP A 129 -5.68 6.88 -22.14
N GLY A 130 -6.39 5.76 -22.07
CA GLY A 130 -6.67 4.92 -23.24
C GLY A 130 -7.80 5.42 -24.12
N ASP A 131 -8.70 6.23 -23.58
CA ASP A 131 -9.80 6.85 -24.32
C ASP A 131 -9.59 8.36 -24.54
N GLY A 132 -8.55 8.95 -23.96
CA GLY A 132 -8.11 10.32 -24.25
C GLY A 132 -9.00 11.37 -23.61
N ASP A 133 -9.75 11.02 -22.55
CA ASP A 133 -10.65 11.94 -21.86
C ASP A 133 -9.92 12.88 -20.87
N GLY A 134 -8.59 12.72 -20.76
CA GLY A 134 -7.73 13.47 -19.86
C GLY A 134 -7.68 12.89 -18.44
N ARG A 135 -8.19 11.68 -18.24
CA ARG A 135 -8.29 10.98 -16.95
C ARG A 135 -7.81 9.55 -17.13
N VAL A 136 -7.25 8.99 -16.06
CA VAL A 136 -6.99 7.55 -16.02
C VAL A 136 -8.05 6.92 -15.14
N SER A 137 -8.99 6.22 -15.77
CA SER A 137 -10.01 5.44 -15.08
C SER A 137 -9.40 4.20 -14.43
N PHE A 138 -10.13 3.54 -13.52
CA PHE A 138 -9.67 2.25 -12.97
C PHE A 138 -9.45 1.20 -14.07
N ARG A 139 -10.26 1.23 -15.15
CA ARG A 139 -10.10 0.32 -16.30
C ARG A 139 -8.78 0.57 -17.04
N ASP A 140 -8.41 1.83 -17.23
CA ASP A 140 -7.14 2.19 -17.87
C ASP A 140 -5.95 1.79 -17.00
N PHE A 141 -6.06 2.04 -15.69
CA PHE A 141 -5.06 1.64 -14.71
C PHE A 141 -4.87 0.12 -14.63
N ASP A 142 -5.95 -0.65 -14.60
CA ASP A 142 -5.92 -2.11 -14.61
C ASP A 142 -5.27 -2.66 -15.89
N ARG A 143 -5.68 -2.15 -17.05
CA ARG A 143 -5.07 -2.49 -18.35
C ARG A 143 -3.57 -2.21 -18.32
N MET A 144 -3.17 -1.04 -17.85
CA MET A 144 -1.77 -0.64 -17.73
C MET A 144 -0.99 -1.62 -16.82
N MET A 145 -1.47 -1.86 -15.59
CA MET A 145 -0.78 -2.70 -14.62
C MET A 145 -0.68 -4.16 -15.06
N LYS A 146 -1.65 -4.66 -15.84
CA LYS A 146 -1.59 -5.99 -16.46
C LYS A 146 -0.56 -6.08 -17.59
N ALA A 147 -0.32 -4.98 -18.32
CA ALA A 147 0.67 -4.95 -19.40
C ALA A 147 2.13 -4.93 -18.91
N PHE A 148 2.37 -4.54 -17.65
CA PHE A 148 3.69 -4.52 -17.02
C PHE A 148 4.08 -5.85 -16.34
N ARG A 149 3.22 -6.87 -16.38
CA ARG A 149 3.44 -8.17 -15.72
C ARG A 149 4.13 -9.20 -16.60
#